data_AF-A0A849H8H7-F1
#
_entry.id   AF-A0A849H8H7-F1
#
_cell.length_a   1.000
_cell.length_b   1.000
_cell.length_c   1.000
_cell.angle_alpha   90.00
_cell.angle_beta   90.00
_cell.angle_gamma   90.00
#
_symmetry.space_group_name_H-M   'P 1'
#
loop_
_entity.id
_entity.type
_entity.pdbx_description
1 polymer ?
#
loop_
_entity_poly.entity_id
_entity_poly.type
_entity_poly.pdbx_seq_one_letter_code
_entity_poly.pdbx_strand_id
1 'polypeptide(L)'
;MKDKLEIRTTYCTHCTKDVQVAVSPGTPRNGQANLQESDEVICLDFGDACDGAICPLSQIRPIVMGVRLARSGLREEWTTVRAQCEGCGQINELKILDREHAFCPLCGTTNTWMVLKFDDDGKVAVTGRK
;
A
#
# COMPACT_ATOMS: atom_id res chain seq x y z
N MET A 1 22.62 4.84 -8.81
CA MET A 1 22.56 5.78 -7.66
C MET A 1 21.11 5.82 -7.22
N LYS A 2 20.79 5.48 -5.96
CA LYS A 2 19.45 5.72 -5.41
C LYS A 2 19.35 7.23 -5.25
N ASP A 3 18.62 7.91 -6.12
CA ASP A 3 18.26 9.30 -5.86
C ASP A 3 17.61 9.35 -4.48
N LYS A 4 18.15 10.22 -3.62
CA LYS A 4 17.67 10.37 -2.26
C LYS A 4 16.27 10.98 -2.35
N LEU A 5 15.25 10.14 -2.17
CA LEU A 5 13.86 10.58 -2.11
C LEU A 5 13.74 11.70 -1.08
N GLU A 6 13.21 12.85 -1.52
CA GLU A 6 13.01 13.98 -0.64
C GLU A 6 11.75 13.73 0.20
N ILE A 7 11.92 13.74 1.53
CA ILE A 7 10.84 13.61 2.50
C ILE A 7 10.50 15.01 3.02
N ARG A 8 9.23 15.37 2.95
CA ARG A 8 8.68 16.65 3.44
C ARG A 8 7.49 16.41 4.35
N THR A 9 7.22 17.35 5.25
CA THR A 9 6.03 17.34 6.10
C THR A 9 4.93 18.20 5.49
N THR A 10 3.68 17.73 5.53
CA THR A 10 2.51 18.48 5.06
C THR A 10 1.28 18.14 5.91
N TYR A 11 0.27 19.01 5.94
CA TYR A 11 -0.95 18.77 6.72
C TYR A 11 -1.96 17.95 5.92
N CYS A 12 -2.39 16.81 6.46
CA CYS A 12 -3.46 16.00 5.90
C CYS A 12 -4.81 16.42 6.50
N THR A 13 -5.69 17.01 5.68
CA THR A 13 -7.03 17.43 6.13
C THR A 13 -7.94 16.28 6.52
N HIS A 14 -7.74 15.08 5.94
CA HIS A 14 -8.52 13.88 6.29
C HIS A 14 -8.08 13.30 7.63
N CYS A 15 -6.77 13.08 7.83
CA CYS A 15 -6.24 12.55 9.08
C CYS A 15 -6.15 13.62 10.19
N THR A 16 -6.39 14.90 9.87
CA THR A 16 -6.31 16.06 10.76
C THR A 16 -4.98 16.20 11.51
N LYS A 17 -3.88 15.86 10.85
CA LYS A 17 -2.52 15.90 11.42
C LYS A 17 -1.47 16.20 10.35
N ASP A 18 -0.30 16.61 10.79
CA ASP A 18 0.89 16.63 9.93
C ASP A 18 1.31 15.20 9.59
N VAL A 19 1.67 15.00 8.32
CA VAL A 19 2.14 13.73 7.76
C VAL A 19 3.42 13.92 6.96
N GLN A 20 4.25 12.89 6.93
CA GLN A 20 5.43 12.79 6.10
C GLN A 20 5.08 12.23 4.72
N VAL A 21 5.52 12.92 3.68
CA VAL A 21 5.38 12.50 2.29
C VAL A 21 6.75 12.45 1.62
N ALA A 22 6.96 11.42 0.82
CA ALA A 22 8.08 11.33 -0.10
C ALA A 22 7.56 11.56 -1.53
N VAL A 23 8.35 12.23 -2.36
CA VAL A 23 8.05 12.41 -3.78
C VAL A 23 9.02 11.58 -4.59
N SER A 24 8.51 10.54 -5.25
CA SER A 24 9.31 9.74 -6.19
C SER A 24 9.18 10.32 -7.58
N PRO A 25 10.27 10.49 -8.34
CA PRO A 25 10.16 10.68 -9.78
C PRO A 25 9.39 9.48 -10.36
N GLY A 26 8.45 9.76 -11.26
CA GLY A 26 7.65 8.71 -11.89
C GLY A 26 8.54 7.69 -12.60
N THR A 27 8.11 6.42 -12.66
CA THR A 27 8.88 5.39 -13.39
C THR A 27 8.89 5.75 -14.88
N PRO A 28 10.05 5.72 -15.57
CA PRO A 28 10.10 5.92 -17.01
C PRO A 28 9.21 4.88 -17.70
N ARG A 29 8.12 5.31 -18.32
CA ARG A 29 7.23 4.39 -19.04
C ARG A 29 7.86 4.10 -20.40
N ASN A 30 8.53 2.95 -20.51
CA ASN A 30 9.14 2.44 -21.75
C ASN A 30 8.19 2.54 -22.96
N GLY A 31 8.31 3.61 -23.75
CA GLY A 31 7.79 3.69 -25.12
C GLY A 31 6.39 4.28 -25.34
N GLN A 32 5.72 4.89 -24.36
CA GLN A 32 4.46 5.61 -24.60
C GLN A 32 4.67 7.14 -24.53
N ALA A 33 4.88 7.75 -25.69
CA ALA A 33 5.43 9.10 -25.87
C ALA A 33 4.54 10.30 -25.44
N ASN A 34 3.39 10.11 -24.78
CA ASN A 34 2.44 11.22 -24.55
C ASN A 34 1.82 11.31 -23.14
N LEU A 35 2.31 10.58 -22.15
CA LEU A 35 1.86 10.76 -20.77
C LEU A 35 2.97 11.46 -19.98
N GLN A 36 2.68 12.65 -19.46
CA GLN A 36 3.59 13.36 -18.56
C GLN A 36 4.04 12.43 -17.43
N GLU A 37 5.35 12.39 -17.19
CA GLU A 37 5.94 11.75 -16.02
C GLU A 37 5.49 12.55 -14.78
N SER A 38 4.37 12.16 -14.19
CA SER A 38 3.89 12.78 -12.95
C SER A 38 4.64 12.18 -11.78
N ASP A 39 5.28 13.03 -10.98
CA ASP A 39 5.83 12.66 -9.69
C ASP A 39 4.80 11.90 -8.83
N GLU A 40 5.25 10.84 -8.17
CA GLU A 40 4.41 10.03 -7.30
C GLU A 40 4.57 10.46 -5.84
N VAL A 41 3.49 11.01 -5.27
CA VAL A 41 3.40 11.25 -3.83
C VAL A 41 3.20 9.92 -3.11
N ILE A 42 4.03 9.66 -2.10
CA ILE A 42 3.98 8.52 -1.20
C ILE A 42 3.84 9.04 0.23
N CYS A 43 2.70 8.79 0.88
CA CYS A 43 2.47 9.15 2.27
C CYS A 43 3.05 8.07 3.20
N LEU A 44 4.03 8.42 4.03
CA LEU A 44 4.69 7.50 4.96
C LEU A 44 3.82 7.19 6.19
N ASP A 45 2.86 8.05 6.49
CA ASP A 45 1.91 7.91 7.60
C ASP A 45 0.60 7.21 7.21
N PHE A 46 0.53 6.58 6.03
CA PHE A 46 -0.65 5.85 5.58
C PHE A 46 -1.05 4.73 6.57
N GLY A 47 -2.31 4.62 6.95
CA GLY A 47 -2.77 3.57 7.87
C GLY A 47 -4.28 3.56 8.02
N ASP A 48 -4.77 2.96 9.10
CA ASP A 48 -6.21 2.71 9.31
C ASP A 48 -7.09 3.97 9.29
N ALA A 49 -6.53 5.14 9.59
CA ALA A 49 -7.24 6.43 9.52
C ALA A 49 -7.44 6.92 8.06
N CYS A 50 -6.85 6.26 7.06
CA CYS A 50 -6.98 6.61 5.64
C CYS A 50 -8.18 5.88 5.01
N ASP A 51 -9.39 6.17 5.51
CA ASP A 51 -10.65 5.52 5.12
C ASP A 51 -11.53 6.33 4.15
N GLY A 52 -11.06 7.51 3.72
CA GLY A 52 -11.76 8.36 2.75
C GLY A 52 -11.82 7.76 1.34
N ALA A 53 -12.73 8.25 0.50
CA ALA A 53 -12.84 7.78 -0.89
C ALA A 53 -11.59 8.13 -1.73
N ILE A 54 -10.99 9.30 -1.47
CA ILE A 54 -9.84 9.85 -2.20
C ILE A 54 -8.88 10.50 -1.19
N CYS A 55 -7.59 10.25 -1.34
CA CYS A 55 -6.54 10.91 -0.56
C CYS A 55 -6.40 12.39 -0.99
N PRO A 56 -6.55 13.36 -0.07
CA PRO A 56 -6.49 14.78 -0.43
C PRO A 56 -5.11 15.20 -0.97
N LEU A 57 -4.03 14.53 -0.55
CA LEU A 57 -2.66 14.87 -0.93
C LEU A 57 -2.27 14.40 -2.33
N SER A 58 -2.94 13.36 -2.85
CA SER A 58 -2.50 12.66 -4.06
C SER A 58 -3.62 12.37 -5.06
N GLN A 59 -4.86 12.68 -4.69
CA GLN A 59 -6.07 12.49 -5.53
C GLN A 59 -6.27 11.04 -6.01
N ILE A 60 -5.69 10.07 -5.30
CA ILE A 60 -5.87 8.63 -5.55
C ILE A 60 -6.62 7.95 -4.40
N ARG A 61 -7.17 6.77 -4.65
CA ARG A 61 -7.78 5.96 -3.58
C ARG A 61 -6.74 5.55 -2.53
N PRO A 62 -7.08 5.52 -1.23
CA PRO A 62 -6.14 5.14 -0.18
C PRO A 62 -5.44 3.80 -0.41
N ILE A 63 -6.15 2.81 -0.94
CA ILE A 63 -5.58 1.50 -1.26
C ILE A 63 -4.39 1.60 -2.24
N VAL A 64 -4.46 2.52 -3.21
CA VAL A 64 -3.36 2.76 -4.16
C VAL A 64 -2.17 3.40 -3.45
N MET A 65 -2.40 4.28 -2.47
CA MET A 65 -1.35 4.84 -1.62
C MET A 65 -0.67 3.76 -0.79
N GLY A 66 -1.43 2.84 -0.19
CA GLY A 66 -0.90 1.69 0.53
C GLY A 66 0.00 0.81 -0.34
N VAL A 67 -0.41 0.52 -1.58
CA VAL A 67 0.41 -0.22 -2.55
C VAL A 67 1.69 0.53 -2.90
N ARG A 68 1.62 1.85 -3.14
CA ARG A 68 2.80 2.69 -3.42
C ARG A 68 3.80 2.62 -2.27
N LEU A 69 3.34 2.79 -1.03
CA LEU A 69 4.19 2.71 0.14
C LEU A 69 4.79 1.31 0.34
N ALA A 70 4.01 0.25 0.10
CA ALA A 70 4.50 -1.12 0.19
C ALA A 70 5.59 -1.44 -0.85
N ARG A 71 5.46 -0.89 -2.06
CA ARG A 71 6.42 -1.05 -3.17
C ARG A 71 7.67 -0.19 -3.01
N SER A 72 7.55 0.99 -2.41
CA SER A 72 8.68 1.91 -2.27
C SER A 72 9.75 1.41 -1.30
N GLY A 73 9.37 0.53 -0.37
CA GLY A 73 10.25 0.06 0.70
C GLY A 73 10.60 1.15 1.73
N LEU A 74 9.87 2.27 1.73
CA LEU A 74 10.10 3.39 2.66
C LEU A 74 9.50 3.14 4.05
N ARG A 75 8.67 2.11 4.22
CA ARG A 75 8.16 1.64 5.51
C ARG A 75 8.82 0.33 5.88
N GLU A 76 9.54 0.33 6.99
CA GLU A 76 10.22 -0.83 7.54
C GLU A 76 9.23 -1.80 8.21
N GLU A 77 8.38 -1.29 9.10
CA GLU A 77 7.45 -2.10 9.88
C GLU A 77 6.07 -2.19 9.22
N TRP A 78 5.57 -3.41 9.02
CA TRP A 78 4.23 -3.67 8.50
C TRP A 78 3.51 -4.65 9.41
N THR A 79 2.22 -4.42 9.66
CA THR A 79 1.35 -5.50 10.09
C THR A 79 1.23 -6.50 8.94
N THR A 80 1.52 -7.77 9.22
CA THR A 80 1.47 -8.82 8.21
C THR A 80 0.44 -9.88 8.56
N VAL A 81 0.03 -10.61 7.52
CA VAL A 81 -0.81 -11.80 7.65
C VAL A 81 -0.22 -12.92 6.80
N ARG A 82 -0.14 -14.12 7.36
CA ARG A 82 0.33 -15.30 6.62
C ARG A 82 -0.84 -15.94 5.88
N ALA A 83 -0.84 -15.88 4.55
CA ALA A 83 -1.87 -16.46 3.69
C ALA A 83 -1.30 -16.83 2.32
N GLN A 84 -2.06 -17.60 1.53
CA GLN A 84 -1.72 -17.87 0.13
C GLN A 84 -1.95 -16.61 -0.71
N CYS A 85 -1.03 -16.27 -1.61
CA CYS A 85 -1.23 -15.17 -2.55
C CYS A 85 -2.01 -15.65 -3.78
N GLU A 86 -3.06 -14.93 -4.17
CA GLU A 86 -3.90 -15.22 -5.35
C GLU A 86 -3.17 -14.99 -6.68
N GLY A 87 -2.09 -14.21 -6.67
CA GLY A 87 -1.31 -13.88 -7.85
C GLY A 87 -0.21 -14.91 -8.17
N CYS A 88 0.55 -15.33 -7.16
CA CYS A 88 1.68 -16.26 -7.35
C CYS A 88 1.47 -17.65 -6.72
N GLY A 89 0.36 -17.87 -6.01
CA GLY A 89 0.03 -19.14 -5.34
C GLY A 89 0.88 -19.48 -4.12
N GLN A 90 1.87 -18.66 -3.77
CA GLN A 90 2.78 -18.92 -2.64
C GLN A 90 2.14 -18.53 -1.30
N ILE A 91 2.40 -19.31 -0.26
CA ILE A 91 2.06 -18.94 1.13
C ILE A 91 3.20 -18.10 1.70
N ASN A 92 2.93 -16.84 2.01
CA ASN A 92 3.92 -15.92 2.58
C ASN A 92 3.27 -14.88 3.49
N GLU A 93 4.08 -13.98 4.04
CA GLU A 93 3.61 -12.83 4.80
C GLU A 93 3.17 -11.72 3.85
N LEU A 94 1.86 -11.48 3.79
CA LEU A 94 1.25 -10.37 3.06
C LEU A 94 1.22 -9.13 3.97
N LYS A 95 1.58 -7.97 3.42
CA LYS A 95 1.53 -6.69 4.15
C LYS A 95 0.10 -6.16 4.16
N ILE A 96 -0.50 -5.96 5.32
CA ILE A 96 -1.86 -5.43 5.43
C ILE A 96 -1.86 -3.97 4.99
N LEU A 97 -2.75 -3.64 4.05
CA LEU A 97 -2.93 -2.27 3.54
C LEU A 97 -4.13 -1.60 4.23
N ASP A 98 -5.22 -2.35 4.37
CA ASP A 98 -6.42 -1.94 5.08
C ASP A 98 -7.19 -3.20 5.56
N ARG A 99 -8.42 -3.01 6.04
CA ARG A 99 -9.28 -4.08 6.58
C ARG A 99 -9.60 -5.19 5.58
N GLU A 100 -9.57 -4.90 4.29
CA GLU A 100 -9.97 -5.84 3.24
C GLU A 100 -8.81 -6.23 2.33
N HIS A 101 -7.71 -5.48 2.31
CA HIS A 101 -6.63 -5.66 1.34
C HIS A 101 -5.25 -5.91 1.95
N ALA A 102 -4.50 -6.82 1.34
CA ALA A 102 -3.12 -7.14 1.68
C ALA A 102 -2.22 -7.25 0.44
N PHE A 103 -1.00 -6.74 0.52
CA PHE A 103 0.00 -6.71 -0.55
C PHE A 103 0.98 -7.88 -0.46
N CYS A 104 1.15 -8.60 -1.56
CA CYS A 104 2.15 -9.66 -1.67
C CYS A 104 3.54 -9.08 -1.99
N PRO A 105 4.53 -9.20 -1.10
CA PRO A 105 5.87 -8.67 -1.35
C PRO A 105 6.64 -9.45 -2.43
N LEU A 106 6.22 -10.66 -2.79
CA LEU A 106 6.92 -11.49 -3.78
C LEU A 106 6.55 -11.16 -5.22
N CYS A 107 5.26 -10.93 -5.51
CA CYS A 107 4.78 -10.70 -6.89
C CYS A 107 4.11 -9.34 -7.08
N GLY A 108 3.92 -8.55 -6.02
CA GLY A 108 3.31 -7.23 -6.08
C GLY A 108 1.79 -7.21 -6.29
N THR A 109 1.13 -8.38 -6.14
CA THR A 109 -0.33 -8.52 -6.22
C THR A 109 -1.00 -8.00 -4.94
N THR A 110 -2.09 -7.25 -5.10
CA THR A 110 -3.00 -6.89 -4.01
C THR A 110 -4.09 -7.95 -3.90
N ASN A 111 -4.24 -8.53 -2.72
CA ASN A 111 -5.20 -9.58 -2.41
C ASN A 111 -6.32 -9.01 -1.56
N THR A 112 -7.55 -9.48 -1.75
CA THR A 112 -8.57 -9.35 -0.70
C THR A 112 -8.27 -10.39 0.38
N TRP A 113 -8.35 -10.03 1.66
CA TRP A 113 -8.07 -10.94 2.77
C TRP A 113 -9.15 -10.86 3.86
N MET A 114 -9.31 -11.93 4.61
CA MET A 114 -10.17 -11.98 5.79
C MET A 114 -9.65 -12.98 6.82
N VAL A 115 -10.01 -12.78 8.09
CA VAL A 115 -9.69 -13.71 9.18
C VAL A 115 -10.95 -14.50 9.54
N LEU A 116 -10.90 -15.82 9.37
CA LEU A 116 -11.91 -16.74 9.87
C LEU A 116 -11.50 -17.17 11.28
N LYS A 117 -12.39 -16.94 12.25
CA LYS A 117 -12.25 -17.40 13.64
C LYS A 117 -13.10 -18.66 13.81
N PHE A 118 -12.52 -19.68 14.42
CA PHE A 118 -13.20 -20.91 14.79
C PHE A 118 -13.44 -20.93 16.31
N ASP A 119 -14.49 -21.65 16.74
CA ASP A 119 -14.93 -21.66 18.15
C ASP A 119 -13.85 -22.24 19.11
N ASP A 120 -12.94 -23.08 18.60
CA ASP A 120 -11.84 -23.70 19.35
C ASP A 120 -10.50 -22.92 19.24
N ASP A 121 -10.54 -21.58 19.34
CA ASP A 121 -9.38 -20.66 19.31
C ASP A 121 -8.54 -20.61 18.02
N GLY A 122 -8.91 -21.36 16.98
CA GLY A 122 -8.25 -21.31 15.67
C GLY A 122 -8.53 -20.02 14.90
N LYS A 123 -7.50 -19.40 14.31
CA LYS A 123 -7.64 -18.31 13.33
C LYS A 123 -6.93 -18.67 12.04
N VAL A 124 -7.63 -18.57 10.92
CA VAL A 124 -7.06 -18.76 9.59
C VAL A 124 -7.28 -17.50 8.76
N ALA A 125 -6.20 -16.97 8.19
CA ALA A 125 -6.30 -15.93 7.20
C ALA A 125 -6.43 -16.56 5.81
N VAL A 126 -7.44 -16.11 5.08
CA VAL A 126 -7.66 -16.53 3.69
C VAL A 126 -7.65 -15.31 2.80
N THR A 127 -7.17 -15.51 1.58
CA THR A 127 -7.28 -14.53 0.51
C THR A 127 -8.36 -14.98 -0.45
N GLY A 128 -8.91 -14.03 -1.19
CA GLY A 128 -9.92 -14.31 -2.21
C GLY A 128 -9.90 -13.29 -3.33
N ARG A 129 -10.63 -13.63 -4.40
CA ARG A 129 -10.96 -12.70 -5.49
C ARG A 129 -12.38 -12.20 -5.28
N LYS A 130 -12.59 -10.90 -5.46
CA LYS A 130 -13.92 -10.30 -5.52
C LYS A 130 -14.51 -10.47 -6.91
#